data_AF-A0A963E222-F1
#
_entry.id   AF-A0A963E222-F1
#
_cell.length_a   1.000
_cell.length_b   1.000
_cell.length_c   1.000
_cell.angle_alpha   90.00
_cell.angle_beta   90.00
_cell.angle_gamma   90.00
#
_symmetry.space_group_name_H-M   'P 1'
#
loop_
_entity.id
_entity.type
_entity.pdbx_description
1 polymer ?
#
loop_
_entity_poly.entity_id
_entity_poly.type
_entity_poly.pdbx_seq_one_letter_code
_entity_poly.pdbx_strand_id
1 'polypeptide(L)'
;QWIVSALPPPPVPDSVPAHHLRRALRAFGMLAGVNAYIAALPDDDEMRESWEYAPYFRRDALGIEAARVALGLTVEQVDALFIAAGNVQT
;
A
#
# COMPACT_ATOMS: atom_id res chain seq x y z
N GLN A 1 23.93 26.39 21.62
CA GLN A 1 22.88 25.35 21.60
C GLN A 1 22.69 24.93 20.15
N TRP A 2 23.15 23.72 19.79
CA TRP A 2 22.97 23.19 18.44
C TRP A 2 21.54 22.68 18.34
N ILE A 3 20.72 23.33 17.50
CA ILE A 3 19.38 22.83 17.18
C ILE A 3 19.60 21.69 16.18
N VAL A 4 19.37 20.46 16.62
CA VAL A 4 19.27 19.31 15.70
C VAL A 4 17.96 19.49 14.94
N SER A 5 18.00 20.11 13.76
CA SER A 5 16.86 20.07 12.85
C SER A 5 16.73 18.64 12.32
N ALA A 6 15.76 17.89 12.84
CA ALA A 6 15.39 16.61 12.24
C ALA A 6 14.87 16.87 10.82
N LEU A 7 15.39 16.14 9.82
CA LEU A 7 14.86 16.17 8.47
C LEU A 7 13.37 15.78 8.50
N PRO A 8 12.49 16.50 7.79
CA PRO A 8 11.09 16.10 7.71
C PRO A 8 10.99 14.70 7.10
N PRO A 9 10.04 13.87 7.57
CA PRO A 9 9.83 12.54 7.01
C PRO A 9 9.53 12.64 5.51
N PRO A 10 9.95 11.63 4.71
CA PRO A 10 9.66 11.62 3.28
C PRO A 10 8.15 11.71 3.06
N PRO A 11 7.69 12.48 2.07
CA PRO A 11 6.27 12.59 1.77
C PRO A 11 5.72 11.23 1.33
N VAL A 12 4.55 10.86 1.82
CA VAL A 12 3.87 9.63 1.40
C VAL A 12 3.26 9.87 0.01
N PRO A 13 3.54 9.04 -1.00
CA PRO A 13 2.91 9.19 -2.31
C PRO A 13 1.38 9.03 -2.23
N ASP A 14 0.63 9.91 -2.87
CA ASP A 14 -0.83 9.80 -2.97
C ASP A 14 -1.29 8.61 -3.84
N SER A 15 -0.45 8.22 -4.79
CA SER A 15 -0.70 7.11 -5.71
C SER A 15 0.60 6.43 -6.12
N VAL A 16 0.55 5.11 -6.33
CA VAL A 16 1.71 4.31 -6.77
C VAL A 16 1.31 3.35 -7.90
N PRO A 17 2.22 3.03 -8.84
CA PRO A 17 1.97 1.99 -9.82
C PRO A 17 1.70 0.64 -9.15
N ALA A 18 0.72 -0.11 -9.66
CA ALA A 18 0.29 -1.36 -9.05
C ALA A 18 1.40 -2.42 -8.95
N HIS A 19 2.33 -2.44 -9.91
CA HIS A 19 3.48 -3.33 -9.89
C HIS A 19 4.54 -2.90 -8.85
N HIS A 20 4.66 -1.60 -8.56
CA HIS A 20 5.51 -1.11 -7.47
C HIS A 20 4.92 -1.49 -6.11
N LEU A 21 3.60 -1.32 -5.93
CA LEU A 21 2.91 -1.72 -4.71
C LEU A 21 3.09 -3.21 -4.42
N ARG A 22 2.92 -4.08 -5.44
CA ARG A 22 3.14 -5.52 -5.32
C ARG A 22 4.58 -5.88 -4.94
N ARG A 23 5.58 -5.17 -5.49
CA ARG A 23 6.99 -5.36 -5.14
C ARG A 23 7.26 -4.94 -3.69
N ALA A 24 6.72 -3.81 -3.25
CA ALA A 24 6.83 -3.36 -1.86
C ALA A 24 6.16 -4.33 -0.89
N LEU A 25 4.93 -4.78 -1.19
CA LEU A 25 4.23 -5.80 -0.40
C LEU A 25 5.02 -7.09 -0.27
N ARG A 26 5.73 -7.51 -1.33
CA ARG A 26 6.61 -8.67 -1.29
C ARG A 26 7.82 -8.43 -0.38
N ALA A 27 8.45 -7.27 -0.48
CA ALA A 27 9.60 -6.90 0.35
C ALA A 27 9.24 -6.84 1.85
N PHE A 28 8.00 -6.46 2.18
CA PHE A 28 7.49 -6.42 3.55
C PHE A 28 6.91 -7.76 4.03
N GLY A 29 6.88 -8.79 3.18
CA GLY A 29 6.27 -10.09 3.51
C GLY A 29 4.73 -10.07 3.60
N MET A 30 4.09 -9.00 3.15
CA MET A 30 2.64 -8.77 3.28
C MET A 30 1.84 -9.28 2.07
N LEU A 31 2.49 -9.53 0.93
CA LEU A 31 1.80 -9.87 -0.33
C LEU A 31 0.88 -11.10 -0.21
N ALA A 32 1.29 -12.12 0.54
CA ALA A 32 0.48 -13.32 0.73
C ALA A 32 -0.82 -13.02 1.51
N GLY A 33 -0.74 -12.18 2.56
CA GLY A 33 -1.89 -11.76 3.34
C GLY A 33 -2.87 -10.92 2.52
N VAL A 34 -2.36 -9.99 1.71
CA VAL A 34 -3.20 -9.21 0.79
C VAL A 34 -3.89 -10.12 -0.23
N ASN A 35 -3.17 -11.05 -0.86
CA ASN A 35 -3.78 -11.99 -1.81
C ASN A 35 -4.87 -12.85 -1.16
N ALA A 36 -4.65 -13.32 0.06
CA ALA A 36 -5.66 -14.09 0.80
C ALA A 36 -6.90 -13.26 1.13
N TYR A 37 -6.72 -11.99 1.54
CA TYR A 37 -7.81 -11.04 1.74
C TYR A 37 -8.62 -10.83 0.45
N ILE A 38 -7.95 -10.52 -0.67
CA ILE A 38 -8.61 -10.29 -1.96
C ILE A 38 -9.36 -11.54 -2.45
N ALA A 39 -8.79 -12.74 -2.25
CA ALA A 39 -9.44 -13.99 -2.62
C ALA A 39 -10.68 -14.33 -1.77
N ALA A 40 -10.83 -13.72 -0.59
CA ALA A 40 -11.99 -13.90 0.27
C ALA A 40 -13.13 -12.92 -0.04
N LEU A 41 -12.88 -11.91 -0.88
CA LEU A 41 -13.92 -10.98 -1.31
C LEU A 41 -14.89 -11.65 -2.31
N PRO A 42 -16.15 -11.17 -2.39
CA PRO A 42 -17.09 -11.60 -3.43
C PRO A 42 -16.52 -11.44 -4.83
N ASP A 43 -16.99 -12.27 -5.77
CA ASP A 43 -16.52 -12.22 -7.15
C ASP A 43 -16.82 -10.88 -7.84
N ASP A 44 -17.89 -10.19 -7.44
CA ASP A 44 -18.32 -8.89 -7.94
C ASP A 44 -17.77 -7.69 -7.14
N ASP A 45 -16.82 -7.92 -6.22
CA ASP A 45 -16.23 -6.85 -5.42
C ASP A 45 -15.26 -5.97 -6.24
N GLU A 46 -15.47 -4.64 -6.21
CA GLU A 46 -14.66 -3.65 -6.94
C GLU A 46 -13.18 -3.67 -6.53
N MET A 47 -12.85 -4.02 -5.28
CA MET A 47 -11.47 -4.12 -4.82
C MET A 47 -10.78 -5.33 -5.44
N ARG A 48 -11.52 -6.41 -5.73
CA ARG A 48 -11.00 -7.58 -6.44
C ARG A 48 -10.67 -7.24 -7.89
N GLU A 49 -11.56 -6.52 -8.57
CA GLU A 49 -11.32 -5.99 -9.92
C GLU A 49 -10.13 -5.02 -9.94
N SER A 50 -10.09 -4.08 -8.98
CA SER A 50 -9.00 -3.12 -8.84
C SER A 50 -7.67 -3.82 -8.58
N TRP A 51 -7.64 -4.81 -7.69
CA TRP A 51 -6.45 -5.62 -7.44
C TRP A 51 -5.91 -6.20 -8.74
N GLU A 52 -6.75 -6.81 -9.57
CA GLU A 52 -6.33 -7.46 -10.81
C GLU A 52 -5.91 -6.46 -11.90
N TYR A 53 -6.71 -5.40 -12.14
CA TYR A 53 -6.60 -4.61 -13.37
C TYR A 53 -6.16 -3.16 -13.17
N ALA A 54 -6.20 -2.62 -11.95
CA ALA A 54 -5.87 -1.21 -11.76
C ALA A 54 -4.39 -0.95 -12.10
N PRO A 55 -4.09 0.07 -12.92
CA PRO A 55 -2.71 0.45 -13.21
C PRO A 55 -2.03 1.15 -12.03
N TYR A 56 -2.82 1.79 -11.15
CA TYR A 56 -2.37 2.56 -10.01
C TYR A 56 -3.28 2.34 -8.81
N PHE A 57 -2.71 2.45 -7.61
CA PHE A 57 -3.46 2.48 -6.35
C PHE A 57 -3.28 3.81 -5.66
N ARG A 58 -4.39 4.44 -5.30
CA ARG A 58 -4.39 5.64 -4.46
C ARG A 58 -4.36 5.26 -2.98
N ARG A 59 -3.61 5.99 -2.19
CA ARG A 59 -3.50 5.79 -0.73
C ARG A 59 -4.83 6.02 -0.02
N ASP A 60 -5.61 6.98 -0.49
CA ASP A 60 -6.91 7.38 0.07
C ASP A 60 -8.10 6.55 -0.46
N ALA A 61 -7.84 5.51 -1.27
CA ALA A 61 -8.91 4.66 -1.79
C ALA A 61 -9.57 3.83 -0.69
N LEU A 62 -10.90 3.71 -0.74
CA LEU A 62 -11.68 2.93 0.23
C LEU A 62 -11.20 1.47 0.31
N GLY A 63 -10.82 0.85 -0.80
CA GLY A 63 -10.30 -0.51 -0.84
C GLY A 63 -8.96 -0.69 -0.10
N ILE A 64 -8.10 0.33 -0.11
CA ILE A 64 -6.85 0.31 0.67
C ILE A 64 -7.14 0.39 2.16
N GLU A 65 -8.07 1.26 2.57
CA GLU A 65 -8.49 1.36 3.97
C GLU A 65 -9.19 0.08 4.46
N ALA A 66 -10.04 -0.53 3.63
CA ALA A 66 -10.68 -1.81 3.94
C ALA A 66 -9.64 -2.93 4.14
N ALA A 67 -8.66 -3.04 3.23
CA ALA A 67 -7.57 -4.00 3.35
C ALA A 67 -6.72 -3.74 4.61
N ARG A 68 -6.45 -2.47 4.95
CA ARG A 68 -5.72 -2.08 6.16
C ARG A 68 -6.42 -2.61 7.41
N VAL A 69 -7.72 -2.34 7.54
CA VAL A 69 -8.52 -2.78 8.68
C VAL A 69 -8.60 -4.31 8.75
N ALA A 70 -8.87 -4.99 7.63
CA ALA A 70 -9.02 -6.43 7.57
C ALA A 70 -7.72 -7.19 7.93
N LEU A 71 -6.57 -6.63 7.57
CA LEU A 71 -5.26 -7.21 7.83
C LEU A 71 -4.63 -6.75 9.15
N GLY A 72 -5.32 -5.90 9.93
CA GLY A 72 -4.83 -5.37 11.19
C GLY A 72 -3.60 -4.48 11.05
N LEU A 73 -3.44 -3.83 9.90
CA LEU A 73 -2.31 -2.95 9.61
C LEU A 73 -2.52 -1.57 10.25
N THR A 74 -1.44 -0.96 10.75
CA THR A 74 -1.48 0.43 11.20
C THR A 74 -1.42 1.39 10.02
N VAL A 75 -1.79 2.65 10.23
CA VAL A 75 -1.68 3.69 9.19
C VAL A 75 -0.23 3.89 8.77
N GLU A 76 0.69 3.84 9.74
CA GLU A 76 2.13 4.00 9.53
C GLU A 76 2.71 2.85 8.69
N GLN A 77 2.17 1.63 8.82
CA GLN A 77 2.56 0.50 7.97
C GLN A 77 2.10 0.69 6.52
N VAL A 78 0.90 1.23 6.32
CA VAL A 78 0.43 1.59 4.97
C VAL A 78 1.27 2.74 4.38
N ASP A 79 1.64 3.72 5.19
CA ASP A 79 2.54 4.81 4.77
C ASP A 79 3.89 4.29 4.35
N ALA A 80 4.50 3.44 5.18
CA ALA A 80 5.78 2.81 4.87
C ALA A 80 5.71 2.00 3.57
N LEU A 81 4.58 1.32 3.32
CA LEU A 81 4.35 0.59 2.09
C LEU A 81 4.27 1.51 0.86
N PHE A 82 3.53 2.61 0.94
CA PHE A 82 3.40 3.57 -0.15
C PHE A 82 4.73 4.31 -0.42
N ILE A 83 5.47 4.69 0.62
CA ILE A 83 6.81 5.25 0.50
C ILE A 83 7.74 4.25 -0.20
N ALA A 84 7.74 2.98 0.23
CA ALA A 84 8.58 1.96 -0.37
C ALA A 84 8.23 1.71 -1.85
N ALA A 85 6.93 1.66 -2.17
CA ALA A 85 6.45 1.53 -3.54
C ALA A 85 6.83 2.74 -4.41
N GLY A 86 6.76 3.95 -3.88
CA GLY A 86 7.21 5.16 -4.59
C GLY A 86 8.70 5.17 -4.94
N ASN A 87 9.52 4.43 -4.18
CA ASN A 87 10.97 4.34 -4.38
C ASN A 87 11.43 3.14 -5.23
N VAL A 88 10.51 2.30 -5.72
CA VAL A 88 10.86 1.18 -6.60
C VAL A 88 11.42 1.74 -7.92
N GLN A 89 12.68 1.40 -8.22
CA GLN A 89 13.31 1.68 -9.50
C GLN A 89 13.11 0.49 -10.45
N THR A 90 12.94 0.77 -11.74
CA THR A 90 12.77 -0.21 -12.83
C THR A 90 13.94 -0.19 -13.77
#